data_AF-A0A552UAP3-F1
#
_entry.id   AF-A0A552UAP3-F1
#
_cell.length_a   1.000
_cell.length_b   1.000
_cell.length_c   1.000
_cell.angle_alpha   90.00
_cell.angle_beta   90.00
_cell.angle_gamma   90.00
#
_symmetry.space_group_name_H-M   'P 1'
#
loop_
_entity.id
_entity.type
_entity.pdbx_description
1 polymer ?
#
loop_
_entity_poly.entity_id
_entity_poly.type
_entity_poly.pdbx_seq_one_letter_code
_entity_poly.pdbx_strand_id
1 'polypeptide(L)'
;MRGVGLVTRRATGDVPVALAFDLTAVPERLPEPQARAIGGVALPCLALAPFEASAPLKVEAALTRWGVALDTPPVPAEAPPSVDSAPVLVVSGLSGAGKSTALHALEDLGFEVVDNLPLALFDRLLEAGPDTKTPPRRLALGIDSRTRGFDADAIVARLAALREEGVDVRLLFLDCGSDDELTRRFSETRRRHPLALDRPAADGIAAERTLLGPLRRWADVVVDTSDFRAADLRQHIADRFDAGAGHAPTLTILSFGFARGLPRDADLVFDMRFLSNPHWNLALRPLTGEDAAVADHIRADPAFQPAFDRIVDLLLTLLPGYVREGKAYLTVALGCTGGRHRSVFVARGVAERLTAAGYAPHVIHRDKTDVILPAVETDPQLELATA
;
A
#
# COMPACT_ATOMS: atom_id res chain seq x y z
N MET A 1 8.13 -22.92 -7.43
CA MET A 1 8.49 -24.07 -6.58
C MET A 1 9.58 -23.66 -5.59
N ARG A 2 9.40 -23.95 -4.29
CA ARG A 2 10.48 -23.83 -3.29
C ARG A 2 11.32 -25.13 -3.37
N GLY A 3 12.62 -25.04 -3.60
CA GLY A 3 13.47 -26.21 -3.81
C GLY A 3 14.80 -25.90 -4.50
N VAL A 4 15.57 -26.94 -4.83
CA VAL A 4 16.85 -26.91 -5.55
C VAL A 4 16.65 -27.54 -6.93
N GLY A 5 17.16 -26.89 -7.98
CA GLY A 5 17.03 -27.32 -9.36
C GLY A 5 18.38 -27.47 -10.07
N LEU A 6 18.39 -28.25 -11.16
CA LEU A 6 19.56 -28.36 -12.03
C LEU A 6 19.57 -27.21 -13.04
N VAL A 7 20.73 -26.59 -13.22
CA VAL A 7 20.94 -25.53 -14.22
C VAL A 7 22.03 -25.97 -15.17
N THR A 8 21.73 -25.95 -16.48
CA THR A 8 22.75 -26.21 -17.50
C THR A 8 23.77 -25.08 -17.50
N ARG A 9 25.02 -25.41 -17.19
CA ARG A 9 26.16 -24.48 -17.28
C ARG A 9 27.00 -24.89 -18.48
N ARG A 10 27.57 -23.91 -19.20
CA ARG A 10 28.64 -24.19 -20.18
C ARG A 10 29.81 -24.85 -19.43
N ALA A 11 30.49 -25.79 -20.08
CA ALA A 11 31.70 -26.39 -19.52
C ALA A 11 32.68 -25.28 -19.13
N THR A 12 33.03 -25.25 -17.86
CA THR A 12 34.06 -24.37 -17.29
C THR A 12 35.33 -25.21 -17.15
N GLY A 13 36.50 -24.57 -17.00
CA GLY A 13 37.77 -25.28 -16.76
C GLY A 13 37.79 -26.03 -15.44
N ASP A 14 38.96 -26.36 -14.90
CA ASP A 14 39.06 -27.06 -13.61
C ASP A 14 38.42 -26.22 -12.49
N VAL A 15 37.36 -26.75 -11.86
CA VAL A 15 36.64 -26.09 -10.76
C VAL A 15 36.79 -26.93 -9.50
N PRO A 16 37.09 -26.34 -8.33
CA PRO A 16 37.08 -27.07 -7.08
C PRO A 16 35.67 -27.57 -6.76
N VAL A 17 35.53 -28.88 -6.56
CA VAL A 17 34.26 -29.51 -6.15
C VAL A 17 34.34 -29.83 -4.66
N ALA A 18 33.42 -29.26 -3.88
CA ALA A 18 33.46 -29.39 -2.42
C ALA A 18 32.48 -30.42 -1.85
N LEU A 19 31.36 -30.68 -2.53
CA LEU A 19 30.26 -31.49 -2.02
C LEU A 19 29.42 -32.05 -3.16
N ALA A 20 28.80 -33.22 -2.97
CA ALA A 20 27.78 -33.78 -3.84
C ALA A 20 26.45 -33.95 -3.11
N PHE A 21 25.33 -33.83 -3.84
CA PHE A 21 24.01 -34.14 -3.32
C PHE A 21 23.36 -35.27 -4.11
N ASP A 22 22.82 -36.25 -3.40
CA ASP A 22 21.94 -37.27 -3.95
C ASP A 22 20.49 -36.76 -3.90
N LEU A 23 19.98 -36.38 -5.07
CA LEU A 23 18.63 -35.88 -5.26
C LEU A 23 17.58 -37.00 -5.39
N THR A 24 18.01 -38.26 -5.41
CA THR A 24 17.13 -39.43 -5.58
C THR A 24 16.77 -40.08 -4.25
N ALA A 25 17.52 -39.77 -3.19
CA ALA A 25 17.26 -40.26 -1.85
C ALA A 25 16.18 -39.43 -1.14
N VAL A 26 15.35 -40.10 -0.33
CA VAL A 26 14.31 -39.46 0.50
C VAL A 26 14.77 -39.50 1.97
N PRO A 27 15.43 -38.44 2.47
CA PRO A 27 15.91 -38.43 3.85
C PRO A 27 14.80 -38.07 4.85
N GLU A 28 14.56 -38.92 5.84
CA GLU A 28 13.66 -38.60 6.99
C GLU A 28 14.33 -37.67 8.03
N ARG A 29 15.66 -37.57 8.03
CA ARG A 29 16.50 -36.69 8.86
C ARG A 29 17.78 -36.29 8.11
N LEU A 30 18.51 -35.27 8.58
CA LEU A 30 19.83 -34.92 8.00
C LEU A 30 20.75 -36.17 8.07
N PRO A 31 21.16 -36.76 6.94
CA PRO A 31 21.92 -38.01 6.93
C PRO A 31 23.34 -37.79 7.44
N GLU A 32 23.95 -38.84 7.99
CA GLU A 32 25.39 -38.83 8.25
C GLU A 32 26.16 -38.69 6.93
N PRO A 33 27.25 -37.88 6.90
CA PRO A 33 28.00 -37.67 5.67
C PRO A 33 28.58 -38.99 5.15
N GLN A 34 28.25 -39.35 3.92
CA GLN A 34 28.85 -40.50 3.23
C GLN A 34 29.84 -39.98 2.18
N ALA A 35 31.02 -40.58 2.05
CA ALA A 35 31.95 -40.21 0.99
C ALA A 35 31.64 -40.99 -0.30
N ARG A 36 31.52 -40.29 -1.43
CA ARG A 36 31.33 -40.90 -2.76
C ARG A 36 32.45 -40.48 -3.70
N ALA A 37 33.05 -41.45 -4.38
CA ALA A 37 34.06 -41.18 -5.39
C ALA A 37 33.39 -40.75 -6.71
N ILE A 38 33.74 -39.56 -7.22
CA ILE A 38 33.30 -39.05 -8.52
C ILE A 38 34.55 -38.67 -9.30
N GLY A 39 34.81 -39.34 -10.44
CA GLY A 39 35.99 -39.06 -11.27
C GLY A 39 37.34 -39.26 -10.56
N GLY A 40 37.41 -40.13 -9.55
CA GLY A 40 38.62 -40.36 -8.73
C GLY A 40 38.77 -39.42 -7.53
N VAL A 41 37.88 -38.44 -7.35
CA VAL A 41 37.85 -37.53 -6.19
C VAL A 41 36.84 -38.03 -5.16
N ALA A 42 37.28 -38.22 -3.92
CA ALA A 42 36.38 -38.55 -2.81
C ALA A 42 35.68 -37.28 -2.32
N LEU A 43 34.36 -37.21 -2.51
CA LEU A 43 33.54 -36.06 -2.12
C LEU A 43 32.57 -36.45 -1.01
N PRO A 44 32.35 -35.58 0.00
CA PRO A 44 31.23 -35.76 0.90
C PRO A 44 29.91 -35.65 0.12
N CYS A 45 29.01 -36.59 0.37
CA CYS A 45 27.73 -36.76 -0.32
C CYS A 45 26.59 -36.77 0.69
N LEU A 46 25.56 -35.96 0.44
CA LEU A 46 24.38 -35.83 1.30
C LEU A 46 23.11 -36.11 0.49
N ALA A 47 22.15 -36.82 1.09
CA ALA A 47 20.82 -36.92 0.51
C ALA A 47 20.06 -35.60 0.66
N LEU A 48 19.36 -35.17 -0.39
CA LEU A 48 18.57 -33.94 -0.40
C LEU A 48 17.28 -34.17 -1.18
N ALA A 49 16.13 -33.93 -0.55
CA ALA A 49 14.87 -33.86 -1.27
C ALA A 49 14.78 -32.53 -2.04
N PRO A 50 14.88 -32.52 -3.39
CA PRO A 50 15.08 -31.29 -4.15
C PRO A 50 13.87 -30.35 -4.12
N PHE A 51 12.65 -30.87 -3.94
CA PHE A 51 11.41 -30.06 -3.98
C PHE A 51 10.89 -29.68 -2.58
N GLU A 52 11.66 -29.94 -1.53
CA GLU A 52 11.30 -29.53 -0.18
C GLU A 52 11.62 -28.04 0.03
N ALA A 53 10.74 -27.33 0.74
CA ALA A 53 10.92 -25.90 1.00
C ALA A 53 12.22 -25.57 1.75
N SER A 54 12.73 -26.50 2.56
CA SER A 54 13.98 -26.36 3.30
C SER A 54 15.23 -26.79 2.52
N ALA A 55 15.09 -27.29 1.29
CA ALA A 55 16.23 -27.81 0.53
C ALA A 55 17.37 -26.78 0.36
N PRO A 56 17.11 -25.49 0.06
CA PRO A 56 18.17 -24.47 0.01
C PRO A 56 18.91 -24.30 1.34
N LEU A 57 18.18 -24.22 2.46
CA LEU A 57 18.76 -24.08 3.80
C LEU A 57 19.62 -25.29 4.20
N LYS A 58 19.22 -26.50 3.79
CA LYS A 58 20.00 -27.72 4.02
C LYS A 58 21.30 -27.71 3.19
N VAL A 59 21.28 -27.14 1.99
CA VAL A 59 22.48 -26.96 1.15
C VAL A 59 23.44 -25.94 1.78
N GLU A 60 22.93 -24.79 2.21
CA GLU A 60 23.73 -23.75 2.88
C GLU A 60 24.36 -24.23 4.20
N ALA A 61 23.57 -24.93 5.03
CA ALA A 61 24.04 -25.52 6.28
C ALA A 61 25.12 -26.58 6.03
N ALA A 62 25.00 -27.36 4.94
CA ALA A 62 26.04 -28.27 4.54
C ALA A 62 27.31 -27.49 4.15
N LEU A 63 27.24 -26.58 3.19
CA LEU A 63 28.42 -25.84 2.72
C LEU A 63 29.18 -25.13 3.86
N THR A 64 28.45 -24.56 4.81
CA THR A 64 29.00 -23.95 6.04
C THR A 64 29.77 -24.97 6.89
N ARG A 65 29.21 -26.17 7.10
CA ARG A 65 29.85 -27.25 7.87
C ARG A 65 31.17 -27.73 7.23
N TRP A 66 31.31 -27.64 5.92
CA TRP A 66 32.55 -28.02 5.20
C TRP A 66 33.45 -26.82 4.87
N GLY A 67 33.21 -25.65 5.46
CA GLY A 67 34.08 -24.48 5.34
C GLY A 67 34.08 -23.84 3.95
N VAL A 68 33.07 -24.11 3.13
CA VAL A 68 32.90 -23.46 1.83
C VAL A 68 32.13 -22.17 2.05
N ALA A 69 32.83 -21.04 1.97
CA ALA A 69 32.18 -19.74 1.92
C ALA A 69 31.38 -19.66 0.61
N LEU A 70 30.07 -19.52 0.72
CA LEU A 70 29.27 -19.05 -0.40
C LEU A 70 29.54 -17.56 -0.54
N ASP A 71 30.09 -17.14 -1.69
CA ASP A 71 29.93 -15.76 -2.16
C ASP A 71 28.45 -15.57 -2.53
N THR A 72 27.60 -15.57 -1.51
CA THR A 72 26.23 -15.11 -1.61
C THR A 72 26.34 -13.59 -1.72
N PRO A 73 25.91 -12.93 -2.82
CA PRO A 73 25.74 -11.49 -2.78
C PRO A 73 24.85 -11.20 -1.57
N PRO A 74 25.26 -10.29 -0.67
CA PRO A 74 24.59 -10.13 0.61
C PRO A 74 23.11 -9.86 0.36
N VAL A 75 22.24 -10.69 0.94
CA VAL A 75 20.88 -10.22 1.24
C VAL A 75 21.11 -9.04 2.17
N PRO A 76 20.77 -7.79 1.78
CA PRO A 76 21.04 -6.65 2.63
C PRO A 76 20.30 -6.89 3.94
N ALA A 77 21.04 -6.87 5.04
CA ALA A 77 20.44 -6.71 6.36
C ALA A 77 19.54 -5.48 6.29
N GLU A 78 18.30 -5.63 6.75
CA GLU A 78 17.29 -4.59 6.78
C GLU A 78 17.84 -3.39 7.55
N ALA A 79 18.39 -2.42 6.82
CA ALA A 79 18.78 -1.14 7.38
C ALA A 79 17.47 -0.39 7.68
N PRO A 80 17.31 0.20 8.88
CA PRO A 80 16.18 1.09 9.14
C PRO A 80 16.20 2.20 8.09
N PRO A 81 15.03 2.62 7.56
CA PRO A 81 14.97 3.61 6.50
C PRO A 81 15.73 4.87 6.92
N SER A 82 16.72 5.28 6.11
CA SER A 82 17.38 6.56 6.27
C SER A 82 16.38 7.67 5.99
N VAL A 83 16.28 8.60 6.92
CA VAL A 83 15.20 9.61 7.03
C VAL A 83 15.25 10.69 5.92
N ASP A 84 16.27 10.68 5.04
CA ASP A 84 16.54 11.80 4.12
C ASP A 84 16.60 11.45 2.61
N SER A 85 16.26 10.24 2.18
CA SER A 85 16.14 9.91 0.74
C SER A 85 14.80 9.24 0.44
N ALA A 86 13.97 9.83 -0.42
CA ALA A 86 12.71 9.19 -0.81
C ALA A 86 13.00 7.86 -1.54
N PRO A 87 12.34 6.76 -1.14
CA PRO A 87 12.62 5.44 -1.68
C PRO A 87 12.19 5.34 -3.14
N VAL A 88 13.05 4.72 -3.97
CA VAL A 88 12.76 4.35 -5.36
C VAL A 88 12.32 2.90 -5.39
N LEU A 89 11.08 2.65 -5.82
CA LEU A 89 10.53 1.31 -5.94
C LEU A 89 10.45 0.89 -7.40
N VAL A 90 11.28 -0.06 -7.81
CA VAL A 90 11.17 -0.72 -9.11
C VAL A 90 10.12 -1.82 -9.00
N VAL A 91 9.15 -1.85 -9.92
CA VAL A 91 8.12 -2.88 -10.01
C VAL A 91 8.29 -3.63 -11.32
N SER A 92 8.57 -4.92 -11.21
CA SER A 92 8.65 -5.85 -12.33
C SER A 92 7.81 -7.09 -12.05
N GLY A 93 7.75 -8.00 -13.02
CA GLY A 93 6.99 -9.23 -12.88
C GLY A 93 6.56 -9.81 -14.21
N LEU A 94 6.00 -11.01 -14.14
CA LEU A 94 5.46 -11.68 -15.32
C LEU A 94 4.28 -10.90 -15.89
N SER A 95 4.15 -10.92 -17.21
CA SER A 95 3.01 -10.37 -17.91
C SER A 95 1.74 -11.11 -17.45
N GLY A 96 0.76 -10.36 -16.96
CA GLY A 96 -0.45 -10.94 -16.35
C GLY A 96 -0.37 -11.19 -14.83
N ALA A 97 0.78 -11.01 -14.20
CA ALA A 97 0.94 -11.09 -12.74
C ALA A 97 0.44 -9.84 -11.98
N GLY A 98 -0.10 -8.84 -12.68
CA GLY A 98 -0.74 -7.68 -12.03
C GLY A 98 0.14 -6.44 -11.87
N LYS A 99 1.24 -6.28 -12.64
CA LYS A 99 2.11 -5.09 -12.62
C LYS A 99 1.33 -3.77 -12.70
N SER A 100 0.42 -3.65 -13.66
CA SER A 100 -0.41 -2.45 -13.80
C SER A 100 -1.29 -2.19 -12.58
N THR A 101 -1.83 -3.25 -11.96
CA THR A 101 -2.64 -3.13 -10.73
C THR A 101 -1.79 -2.66 -9.56
N ALA A 102 -0.57 -3.18 -9.41
CA ALA A 102 0.36 -2.73 -8.37
C ALA A 102 0.82 -1.29 -8.58
N LEU A 103 1.13 -0.90 -9.83
CA LEU A 103 1.51 0.47 -10.16
C LEU A 103 0.38 1.47 -9.86
N HIS A 104 -0.87 1.17 -10.23
CA HIS A 104 -2.01 2.02 -9.86
C HIS A 104 -2.20 2.11 -8.34
N ALA A 105 -2.03 0.99 -7.61
CA ALA A 105 -2.10 1.03 -6.15
C ALA A 105 -1.01 1.92 -5.54
N LEU A 106 0.20 1.90 -6.10
CA LEU A 106 1.29 2.78 -5.66
C LEU A 106 1.00 4.25 -6.00
N GLU A 107 0.38 4.53 -7.15
CA GLU A 107 -0.10 5.87 -7.51
C GLU A 107 -1.11 6.39 -6.49
N ASP A 108 -2.06 5.55 -6.08
CA ASP A 108 -3.05 5.86 -5.03
C ASP A 108 -2.39 6.13 -3.66
N LEU A 109 -1.20 5.56 -3.40
CA LEU A 109 -0.38 5.80 -2.20
C LEU A 109 0.57 7.00 -2.34
N GLY A 110 0.42 7.80 -3.39
CA GLY A 110 1.19 9.03 -3.61
C GLY A 110 2.59 8.83 -4.19
N PHE A 111 2.88 7.66 -4.80
CA PHE A 111 4.09 7.50 -5.60
C PHE A 111 3.95 8.24 -6.93
N GLU A 112 5.02 8.90 -7.39
CA GLU A 112 5.16 9.25 -8.79
C GLU A 112 5.42 7.97 -9.57
N VAL A 113 4.50 7.59 -10.46
CA VAL A 113 4.59 6.34 -11.20
C VAL A 113 5.05 6.60 -12.63
N VAL A 114 6.10 5.91 -13.05
CA VAL A 114 6.57 5.91 -14.44
C VAL A 114 6.60 4.48 -14.95
N ASP A 115 5.79 4.17 -15.96
CA ASP A 115 5.74 2.84 -16.58
C ASP A 115 6.46 2.80 -17.92
N ASN A 116 7.19 1.70 -18.17
CA ASN A 116 7.84 1.37 -19.43
C ASN A 116 8.88 2.41 -19.92
N LEU A 117 9.60 3.02 -18.98
CA LEU A 117 10.69 3.96 -19.26
C LEU A 117 11.88 3.23 -19.90
N PRO A 118 12.41 3.70 -21.06
CA PRO A 118 13.65 3.15 -21.61
C PRO A 118 14.79 3.21 -20.59
N LEU A 119 15.56 2.12 -20.45
CA LEU A 119 16.64 2.02 -19.45
C LEU A 119 17.68 3.15 -19.57
N ALA A 120 17.95 3.64 -20.78
CA ALA A 120 18.87 4.75 -21.03
C ALA A 120 18.43 6.09 -20.40
N LEU A 121 17.16 6.23 -20.00
CA LEU A 121 16.61 7.43 -19.36
C LEU A 121 16.46 7.27 -17.84
N PHE A 122 16.72 6.09 -17.31
CA PHE A 122 16.54 5.77 -15.90
C PHE A 122 17.42 6.68 -15.01
N ASP A 123 18.70 6.81 -15.34
CA ASP A 123 19.63 7.66 -14.57
C ASP A 123 19.23 9.14 -14.61
N ARG A 124 18.80 9.62 -15.78
CA ARG A 124 18.34 11.01 -15.94
C ARG A 124 17.10 11.31 -15.13
N LEU A 125 16.23 10.32 -14.93
CA LEU A 125 15.04 10.48 -14.11
C LEU A 125 15.41 10.58 -12.62
N LEU A 126 16.41 9.81 -12.19
CA LEU A 126 16.93 9.88 -10.81
C LEU A 126 17.71 11.18 -10.56
N GLU A 127 18.45 11.67 -11.55
CA GLU A 127 19.16 12.96 -11.51
C GLU A 127 18.22 14.17 -11.54
N ALA A 128 17.03 14.02 -12.12
CA ALA A 128 15.94 15.00 -12.06
C ALA A 128 15.32 15.01 -10.64
N GLY A 129 16.15 15.29 -9.64
CA GLY A 129 15.74 15.43 -8.25
C GLY A 129 14.71 16.56 -8.05
N PRO A 130 14.02 16.57 -6.91
CA PRO A 130 12.99 17.56 -6.63
C PRO A 130 13.60 18.97 -6.71
N ASP A 131 12.87 19.88 -7.35
CA ASP A 131 13.14 21.31 -7.26
C ASP A 131 13.17 21.68 -5.77
N THR A 132 14.09 22.56 -5.35
CA THR A 132 14.38 22.95 -3.93
C THR A 132 13.17 23.43 -3.09
N LYS A 133 11.97 23.46 -3.68
CA LYS A 133 10.68 23.86 -3.10
C LYS A 133 9.69 22.70 -2.90
N THR A 134 10.03 21.47 -3.32
CA THR A 134 9.09 20.34 -3.34
C THR A 134 9.60 19.21 -2.44
N PRO A 135 8.76 18.59 -1.59
CA PRO A 135 9.17 17.44 -0.79
C PRO A 135 9.69 16.28 -1.67
N PRO A 136 10.59 15.44 -1.14
CA PRO A 136 11.20 14.36 -1.90
C PRO A 136 10.11 13.36 -2.34
N ARG A 137 10.05 13.09 -3.65
CA ARG A 137 9.00 12.27 -4.26
C ARG A 137 9.32 10.79 -4.13
N ARG A 138 8.36 10.01 -3.61
CA ARG A 138 8.41 8.54 -3.65
C ARG A 138 8.21 8.12 -5.11
N LEU A 139 9.19 7.45 -5.71
CA LEU A 139 9.18 7.11 -7.14
C LEU A 139 8.91 5.63 -7.33
N ALA A 140 7.97 5.28 -8.21
CA ALA A 140 7.69 3.90 -8.60
C ALA A 140 7.93 3.70 -10.10
N LEU A 141 8.79 2.75 -10.45
CA LEU A 141 9.26 2.51 -11.82
C LEU A 141 8.81 1.13 -12.32
N GLY A 142 7.90 1.11 -13.29
CA GLY A 142 7.46 -0.10 -13.96
C GLY A 142 8.44 -0.54 -15.04
N ILE A 143 9.05 -1.72 -14.85
CA ILE A 143 9.94 -2.34 -15.84
C ILE A 143 9.42 -3.72 -16.20
N ASP A 144 9.20 -3.99 -17.48
CA ASP A 144 8.78 -5.30 -17.98
C ASP A 144 9.51 -5.70 -19.27
N SER A 145 9.22 -6.89 -19.78
CA SER A 145 9.85 -7.45 -20.98
C SER A 145 9.67 -6.60 -22.25
N ARG A 146 8.77 -5.61 -22.26
CA ARG A 146 8.53 -4.68 -23.37
C ARG A 146 9.36 -3.40 -23.27
N THR A 147 10.03 -3.18 -22.15
CA THR A 147 10.85 -1.99 -21.94
C THR A 147 11.95 -1.92 -23.00
N ARG A 148 12.10 -0.77 -23.64
CA ARG A 148 13.05 -0.62 -24.74
C ARG A 148 14.48 -0.79 -24.21
N GLY A 149 15.21 -1.73 -24.81
CA GLY A 149 16.55 -2.09 -24.37
C GLY A 149 16.56 -2.96 -23.11
N PHE A 150 15.47 -3.66 -22.81
CA PHE A 150 15.37 -4.55 -21.65
C PHE A 150 16.47 -5.62 -21.65
N ASP A 151 17.23 -5.65 -20.56
CA ASP A 151 18.20 -6.68 -20.23
C ASP A 151 18.17 -6.87 -18.71
N ALA A 152 17.71 -8.03 -18.25
CA ALA A 152 17.51 -8.30 -16.83
C ALA A 152 18.82 -8.25 -16.03
N ASP A 153 19.93 -8.73 -16.59
CA ASP A 153 21.23 -8.73 -15.92
C ASP A 153 21.81 -7.32 -15.85
N ALA A 154 21.68 -6.54 -16.92
CA ALA A 154 22.09 -5.13 -16.92
C ALA A 154 21.29 -4.27 -15.94
N ILE A 155 19.97 -4.51 -15.82
CA ILE A 155 19.13 -3.83 -14.83
C ILE A 155 19.61 -4.18 -13.42
N VAL A 156 19.80 -5.47 -13.11
CA VAL A 156 20.29 -5.89 -11.79
C VAL A 156 21.62 -5.24 -11.46
N ALA A 157 22.57 -5.22 -12.40
CA ALA A 157 23.86 -4.57 -12.21
C ALA A 157 23.72 -3.08 -11.92
N ARG A 158 22.80 -2.38 -12.62
CA ARG A 158 22.56 -0.95 -12.37
C ARG A 158 21.90 -0.70 -11.02
N LEU A 159 20.91 -1.48 -10.63
CA LEU A 159 20.25 -1.34 -9.33
C LEU A 159 21.22 -1.61 -8.18
N ALA A 160 22.15 -2.56 -8.35
CA ALA A 160 23.23 -2.79 -7.40
C ALA A 160 24.17 -1.57 -7.28
N ALA A 161 24.62 -1.00 -8.41
CA ALA A 161 25.45 0.19 -8.42
C ALA A 161 24.78 1.40 -7.74
N LEU A 162 23.48 1.61 -7.96
CA LEU A 162 22.73 2.67 -7.28
C LEU A 162 22.69 2.51 -5.75
N ARG A 163 22.58 1.27 -5.25
CA ARG A 163 22.67 1.02 -3.81
C ARG A 163 24.05 1.36 -3.27
N GLU A 164 25.11 1.04 -4.01
CA GLU A 164 26.48 1.41 -3.65
C GLU A 164 26.70 2.93 -3.68
N GLU A 165 26.01 3.65 -4.57
CA GLU A 165 25.96 5.12 -4.64
C GLU A 165 25.10 5.76 -3.52
N GLY A 166 24.44 4.95 -2.68
CA GLY A 166 23.67 5.41 -1.52
C GLY A 166 22.19 5.69 -1.78
N VAL A 167 21.64 5.26 -2.92
CA VAL A 167 20.21 5.39 -3.25
C VAL A 167 19.40 4.25 -2.59
N ASP A 168 18.34 4.57 -1.83
CA ASP A 168 17.38 3.57 -1.34
C ASP A 168 16.48 3.09 -2.49
N VAL A 169 17.00 2.17 -3.30
CA VAL A 169 16.29 1.51 -4.39
C VAL A 169 15.89 0.09 -4.00
N ARG A 170 14.64 -0.29 -4.25
CA ARG A 170 14.07 -1.62 -3.98
C ARG A 170 13.36 -2.18 -5.20
N LEU A 171 13.38 -3.50 -5.38
CA LEU A 171 12.69 -4.21 -6.44
C LEU A 171 11.56 -5.08 -5.86
N LEU A 172 10.34 -4.76 -6.26
CA LEU A 172 9.15 -5.58 -6.14
C LEU A 172 8.99 -6.41 -7.42
N PHE A 173 8.90 -7.73 -7.27
CA PHE A 173 8.64 -8.67 -8.34
C PHE A 173 7.29 -9.37 -8.15
N LEU A 174 6.40 -9.23 -9.13
CA LEU A 174 5.12 -9.93 -9.16
C LEU A 174 5.26 -11.24 -9.93
N ASP A 175 5.02 -12.34 -9.24
CA ASP A 175 5.04 -13.68 -9.80
C ASP A 175 3.61 -14.25 -9.80
N CYS A 176 3.45 -15.36 -10.52
CA CYS A 176 2.27 -16.21 -10.45
C CYS A 176 2.79 -17.64 -10.45
N GLY A 177 2.59 -18.40 -9.39
CA GLY A 177 3.05 -19.78 -9.29
C GLY A 177 2.50 -20.73 -10.37
N SER A 178 1.36 -20.39 -10.99
CA SER A 178 0.71 -21.20 -12.04
C SER A 178 0.77 -20.54 -13.42
N ASP A 179 1.32 -21.26 -14.41
CA ASP A 179 1.30 -20.85 -15.83
C ASP A 179 -0.09 -20.94 -16.44
N ASP A 180 -0.91 -21.88 -15.97
CA ASP A 180 -2.30 -22.03 -16.40
C ASP A 180 -3.13 -20.81 -15.99
N GLU A 181 -2.86 -20.26 -14.80
CA GLU A 181 -3.52 -19.05 -14.31
C GLU A 181 -3.15 -17.82 -15.17
N LEU A 182 -1.86 -17.64 -15.50
CA LEU A 182 -1.45 -16.57 -16.42
C LEU A 182 -2.08 -16.75 -17.80
N THR A 183 -2.10 -17.97 -18.32
CA THR A 183 -2.75 -18.29 -19.59
C THR A 183 -4.24 -17.96 -19.56
N ARG A 184 -4.94 -18.26 -18.44
CA ARG A 184 -6.34 -17.88 -18.23
C ARG A 184 -6.53 -16.37 -18.27
N ARG A 185 -5.71 -15.60 -17.54
CA ARG A 185 -5.78 -14.12 -17.52
C ARG A 185 -5.56 -13.49 -18.90
N PHE A 186 -4.65 -14.05 -19.71
CA PHE A 186 -4.45 -13.61 -21.09
C PHE A 186 -5.66 -13.91 -21.97
N SER A 187 -6.29 -15.08 -21.79
CA SER A 187 -7.51 -15.45 -22.49
C SER A 187 -8.68 -14.52 -22.14
N GLU A 188 -8.85 -14.22 -20.84
CA GLU A 188 -9.89 -13.29 -20.34
C GLU A 188 -9.72 -11.87 -20.89
N THR A 189 -8.50 -11.35 -20.85
CA THR A 189 -8.20 -10.00 -21.36
C THR A 189 -8.11 -9.93 -22.89
N ARG A 190 -8.07 -11.09 -23.58
CA ARG A 190 -7.87 -11.25 -25.02
C ARG A 190 -6.62 -10.50 -25.54
N ARG A 191 -5.63 -10.28 -24.67
CA ARG A 191 -4.37 -9.62 -25.03
C ARG A 191 -3.38 -10.65 -25.55
N ARG A 192 -2.53 -10.26 -26.49
CA ARG A 192 -1.39 -11.09 -26.91
C ARG A 192 -0.27 -10.98 -25.88
N HIS A 193 0.45 -12.07 -25.69
CA HIS A 193 1.63 -12.07 -24.84
C HIS A 193 2.80 -11.35 -25.54
N PRO A 194 3.53 -10.44 -24.88
CA PRO A 194 4.58 -9.65 -25.52
C PRO A 194 5.67 -10.45 -26.23
N LEU A 195 6.10 -11.55 -25.62
CA LEU A 195 7.10 -12.47 -26.18
C LEU A 195 6.53 -13.61 -27.04
N ALA A 196 5.23 -13.60 -27.32
CA ALA A 196 4.55 -14.62 -28.13
C ALA A 196 3.44 -13.98 -28.98
N LEU A 197 3.85 -13.17 -29.95
CA LEU A 197 2.94 -12.46 -30.85
C LEU A 197 2.33 -13.35 -31.93
N ASP A 198 3.04 -14.43 -32.29
CA ASP A 198 2.80 -15.38 -33.37
C ASP A 198 2.66 -16.83 -32.90
N ARG A 199 2.65 -17.05 -31.58
CA ARG A 199 2.59 -18.37 -30.93
C ARG A 199 1.72 -18.32 -29.66
N PRO A 200 1.36 -19.47 -29.05
CA PRO A 200 0.54 -19.50 -27.85
C PRO A 200 1.16 -18.71 -26.68
N ALA A 201 0.30 -18.16 -25.81
CA ALA A 201 0.72 -17.42 -24.62
C ALA A 201 1.63 -18.24 -23.68
N ALA A 202 1.40 -19.55 -23.60
CA ALA A 202 2.22 -20.46 -22.80
C ALA A 202 3.72 -20.40 -23.17
N ASP A 203 4.05 -20.36 -24.46
CA ASP A 203 5.44 -20.24 -24.93
C ASP A 203 6.05 -18.89 -24.51
N GLY A 204 5.22 -17.84 -24.56
CA GLY A 204 5.61 -16.50 -24.12
C GLY A 204 5.89 -16.44 -22.63
N ILE A 205 5.04 -17.06 -21.81
CA ILE A 205 5.19 -17.14 -20.35
C ILE A 205 6.49 -17.88 -19.98
N ALA A 206 6.76 -19.03 -20.63
CA ALA A 206 7.99 -19.79 -20.39
C ALA A 206 9.25 -19.00 -20.77
N ALA A 207 9.24 -18.31 -21.91
CA ALA A 207 10.32 -17.44 -22.32
C ALA A 207 10.52 -16.27 -21.34
N GLU A 208 9.43 -15.67 -20.87
CA GLU A 208 9.46 -14.55 -19.93
C GLU A 208 10.00 -14.94 -18.56
N ARG A 209 9.65 -16.13 -18.04
CA ARG A 209 10.22 -16.65 -16.79
C ARG A 209 11.73 -16.79 -16.86
N THR A 210 12.24 -17.23 -18.01
CA THR A 210 13.69 -17.34 -18.23
C THR A 210 14.32 -15.95 -18.28
N LEU A 211 13.73 -15.04 -19.06
CA LEU A 211 14.21 -13.67 -19.25
C LEU A 211 14.21 -12.85 -17.95
N LEU A 212 13.14 -12.91 -17.16
CA LEU A 212 12.97 -12.18 -15.90
C LEU A 212 13.62 -12.88 -14.69
N GLY A 213 14.19 -14.06 -14.90
CA GLY A 213 14.81 -14.86 -13.84
C GLY A 213 15.85 -14.10 -13.00
N PRO A 214 16.77 -13.30 -13.60
CA PRO A 214 17.71 -12.48 -12.84
C PRO A 214 17.02 -11.46 -11.91
N LEU A 215 16.03 -10.73 -12.42
CA LEU A 215 15.26 -9.76 -11.63
C LEU A 215 14.52 -10.44 -10.47
N ARG A 216 13.87 -11.57 -10.74
CA ARG A 216 13.17 -12.34 -9.69
C ARG A 216 14.11 -12.79 -8.57
N ARG A 217 15.33 -13.20 -8.92
CA ARG A 217 16.34 -13.63 -7.93
C ARG A 217 16.89 -12.48 -7.11
N TRP A 218 17.00 -11.30 -7.71
CA TRP A 218 17.51 -10.09 -7.05
C TRP A 218 16.45 -9.33 -6.25
N ALA A 219 15.17 -9.57 -6.54
CA ALA A 219 14.05 -8.85 -5.94
C ALA A 219 14.04 -8.92 -4.41
N ASP A 220 13.87 -7.75 -3.78
CA ASP A 220 13.72 -7.66 -2.31
C ASP A 220 12.36 -8.19 -1.86
N VAL A 221 11.34 -8.03 -2.71
CA VAL A 221 10.00 -8.52 -2.46
C VAL A 221 9.52 -9.31 -3.66
N VAL A 222 9.11 -10.56 -3.43
CA VAL A 222 8.40 -11.37 -4.42
C VAL A 222 6.98 -11.61 -3.93
N VAL A 223 5.98 -11.19 -4.70
CA VAL A 223 4.56 -11.42 -4.41
C VAL A 223 4.02 -12.45 -5.38
N ASP A 224 3.53 -13.58 -4.86
CA ASP A 224 2.81 -14.57 -5.65
C ASP A 224 1.34 -14.15 -5.75
N THR A 225 0.89 -13.88 -6.98
CA THR A 225 -0.45 -13.39 -7.26
C THR A 225 -1.41 -14.47 -7.73
N SER A 226 -1.03 -15.76 -7.66
CA SER A 226 -1.83 -16.88 -8.19
C SER A 226 -3.29 -16.83 -7.72
N ASP A 227 -3.49 -16.64 -6.41
CA ASP A 227 -4.81 -16.66 -5.79
C ASP A 227 -5.40 -15.26 -5.59
N PHE A 228 -4.76 -14.22 -6.13
CA PHE A 228 -5.18 -12.84 -5.93
C PHE A 228 -6.17 -12.41 -7.01
N ARG A 229 -7.28 -11.81 -6.58
CA ARG A 229 -8.07 -10.92 -7.44
C ARG A 229 -7.38 -9.55 -7.49
N ALA A 230 -7.78 -8.71 -8.45
CA ALA A 230 -7.24 -7.37 -8.58
C ALA A 230 -7.43 -6.51 -7.31
N ALA A 231 -8.54 -6.69 -6.59
CA ALA A 231 -8.77 -6.00 -5.31
C ALA A 231 -7.78 -6.47 -4.23
N ASP A 232 -7.56 -7.78 -4.10
CA ASP A 232 -6.66 -8.38 -3.12
C ASP A 232 -5.21 -7.92 -3.35
N LEU A 233 -4.77 -7.86 -4.61
CA LEU A 233 -3.46 -7.33 -4.95
C LEU A 233 -3.32 -5.86 -4.61
N ARG A 234 -4.32 -5.01 -4.88
CA ARG A 234 -4.28 -3.59 -4.49
C ARG A 234 -4.15 -3.44 -2.98
N GLN A 235 -4.95 -4.18 -2.20
CA GLN A 235 -4.87 -4.15 -0.74
C GLN A 235 -3.51 -4.62 -0.25
N HIS A 236 -2.97 -5.71 -0.82
CA HIS A 236 -1.66 -6.22 -0.44
C HIS A 236 -0.52 -5.21 -0.70
N ILE A 237 -0.60 -4.46 -1.81
CA ILE A 237 0.36 -3.40 -2.13
C ILE A 237 0.17 -2.21 -1.18
N ALA A 238 -1.08 -1.83 -0.87
CA ALA A 238 -1.38 -0.82 0.13
C ALA A 238 -0.78 -1.20 1.49
N ASP A 239 -1.15 -2.34 2.06
CA ASP A 239 -0.69 -2.79 3.38
C ASP A 239 0.85 -2.84 3.49
N ARG A 240 1.55 -3.17 2.40
CA ARG A 240 3.00 -3.37 2.40
C ARG A 240 3.80 -2.10 2.15
N PHE A 241 3.33 -1.23 1.26
CA PHE A 241 4.05 -0.02 0.84
C PHE A 241 3.43 1.25 1.42
N ASP A 242 2.42 1.10 2.27
CA ASP A 242 2.03 2.13 3.21
C ASP A 242 3.11 2.28 4.30
N ALA A 243 4.18 2.97 3.93
CA ALA A 243 5.33 3.25 4.79
C ALA A 243 4.94 4.29 5.84
N GLY A 244 4.14 3.89 6.84
CA GLY A 244 3.81 4.72 8.01
C GLY A 244 3.09 6.04 7.71
N ALA A 245 2.69 6.25 6.46
CA ALA A 245 1.88 7.37 6.01
C ALA A 245 0.55 6.78 5.54
N GLY A 246 -0.13 6.12 6.47
CA GLY A 246 -1.53 5.75 6.29
C GLY A 246 -2.20 7.00 5.76
N HIS A 247 -2.62 6.96 4.49
CA HIS A 247 -3.35 8.06 3.91
C HIS A 247 -4.68 8.03 4.63
N ALA A 248 -4.73 8.68 5.79
CA ALA A 248 -5.95 8.93 6.49
C ALA A 248 -6.90 9.54 5.45
N PRO A 249 -8.16 9.08 5.40
CA PRO A 249 -9.14 9.67 4.49
C PRO A 249 -9.03 11.19 4.63
N THR A 250 -9.14 11.90 3.52
CA THR A 250 -9.36 13.35 3.61
C THR A 250 -10.65 13.55 4.39
N LEU A 251 -10.50 13.94 5.66
CA LEU A 251 -11.57 13.99 6.63
C LEU A 251 -12.22 15.36 6.54
N THR A 252 -13.48 15.40 6.14
CA THR A 252 -14.25 16.64 6.07
C THR A 252 -15.30 16.65 7.17
N ILE A 253 -15.30 17.70 7.99
CA ILE A 253 -16.35 17.98 8.96
C ILE A 253 -17.23 19.09 8.40
N LEU A 254 -18.48 18.75 8.08
CA LEU A 254 -19.41 19.63 7.38
C LEU A 254 -20.55 20.04 8.30
N SER A 255 -20.84 21.33 8.43
CA SER A 255 -22.10 21.78 9.06
C SER A 255 -23.15 22.14 8.02
N PHE A 256 -24.40 21.75 8.24
CA PHE A 256 -25.50 22.04 7.33
C PHE A 256 -26.84 22.28 8.05
N GLY A 257 -27.81 22.77 7.29
CA GLY A 257 -29.21 22.97 7.66
C GLY A 257 -30.14 21.96 7.00
N PHE A 258 -30.94 21.23 7.79
CA PHE A 258 -31.94 20.28 7.30
C PHE A 258 -32.99 20.94 6.40
N ALA A 259 -33.32 22.22 6.62
CA ALA A 259 -34.23 22.97 5.76
C ALA A 259 -33.74 23.09 4.30
N ARG A 260 -32.43 22.88 4.07
CA ARG A 260 -31.78 22.90 2.75
C ARG A 260 -31.40 21.49 2.26
N GLY A 261 -31.88 20.44 2.92
CA GLY A 261 -31.65 19.04 2.57
C GLY A 261 -30.31 18.49 3.05
N LEU A 262 -30.16 17.16 3.00
CA LEU A 262 -28.92 16.47 3.35
C LEU A 262 -27.81 16.75 2.32
N PRO A 263 -26.54 16.90 2.73
CA PRO A 263 -25.41 16.91 1.81
C PRO A 263 -25.34 15.59 1.04
N ARG A 264 -25.08 15.65 -0.27
CA ARG A 264 -25.07 14.45 -1.15
C ARG A 264 -23.85 13.56 -0.93
N ASP A 265 -22.80 14.16 -0.38
CA ASP A 265 -21.48 13.63 -0.14
C ASP A 265 -21.25 13.26 1.33
N ALA A 266 -22.29 13.28 2.17
CA ALA A 266 -22.19 12.89 3.58
C ALA A 266 -22.16 11.36 3.75
N ASP A 267 -21.14 10.86 4.44
CA ASP A 267 -21.04 9.46 4.82
C ASP A 267 -21.68 9.18 6.19
N LEU A 268 -21.46 10.10 7.13
CA LEU A 268 -22.03 10.07 8.47
C LEU A 268 -22.81 11.34 8.71
N VAL A 269 -24.02 11.23 9.26
CA VAL A 269 -24.88 12.39 9.54
C VAL A 269 -25.33 12.35 11.00
N PHE A 270 -25.10 13.44 11.74
CA PHE A 270 -25.57 13.60 13.11
C PHE A 270 -26.52 14.79 13.22
N ASP A 271 -27.67 14.59 13.86
CA ASP A 271 -28.71 15.60 14.04
C ASP A 271 -28.58 16.33 15.38
N MET A 272 -28.31 17.63 15.33
CA MET A 272 -28.12 18.52 16.48
C MET A 272 -29.39 19.31 16.85
N ARG A 273 -30.55 19.02 16.25
CA ARG A 273 -31.80 19.76 16.53
C ARG A 273 -32.35 19.55 17.95
N PHE A 274 -31.90 18.52 18.65
CA PHE A 274 -32.30 18.26 20.03
C PHE A 274 -31.68 19.24 21.05
N LEU A 275 -30.61 19.95 20.68
CA LEU A 275 -29.96 20.95 21.54
C LEU A 275 -30.78 22.23 21.61
N SER A 276 -30.70 22.94 22.74
CA SER A 276 -31.30 24.25 22.99
C SER A 276 -31.06 25.18 21.82
N ASN A 277 -32.14 25.76 21.30
CA ASN A 277 -32.11 26.53 20.06
C ASN A 277 -31.74 28.00 20.33
N PRO A 278 -30.55 28.48 19.92
CA PRO A 278 -30.13 29.87 20.15
C PRO A 278 -31.04 30.87 19.43
N HIS A 279 -31.82 30.42 18.44
CA HIS A 279 -32.73 31.27 17.69
C HIS A 279 -33.85 31.87 18.54
N TRP A 280 -34.19 31.34 19.73
CA TRP A 280 -35.22 31.98 20.55
C TRP A 280 -34.69 33.20 21.32
N ASN A 281 -33.38 33.29 21.52
CA ASN A 281 -32.75 34.48 22.05
C ASN A 281 -32.49 35.50 20.93
N LEU A 282 -33.22 36.62 20.97
CA LEU A 282 -33.11 37.70 19.97
C LEU A 282 -31.67 38.22 19.79
N ALA A 283 -30.88 38.24 20.86
CA ALA A 283 -29.49 38.70 20.81
C ALA A 283 -28.55 37.69 20.14
N LEU A 284 -28.90 36.40 20.15
CA LEU A 284 -28.10 35.33 19.54
C LEU A 284 -28.49 35.04 18.09
N ARG A 285 -29.72 35.38 17.67
CA ARG A 285 -30.21 35.20 16.28
C ARG A 285 -29.27 35.68 15.18
N PRO A 286 -28.65 36.88 15.26
CA PRO A 286 -27.77 37.35 14.19
C PRO A 286 -26.37 36.72 14.23
N LEU A 287 -26.02 36.01 15.31
CA LEU A 287 -24.71 35.41 15.49
C LEU A 287 -24.61 34.05 14.75
N THR A 288 -23.49 33.38 14.91
CA THR A 288 -23.19 32.06 14.35
C THR A 288 -22.63 31.15 15.43
N GLY A 289 -22.51 29.85 15.16
CA GLY A 289 -21.88 28.90 16.08
C GLY A 289 -20.38 29.15 16.34
N GLU A 290 -19.77 30.16 15.71
CA GLU A 290 -18.40 30.59 15.98
C GLU A 290 -18.33 31.67 17.07
N ASP A 291 -19.44 32.33 17.35
CA ASP A 291 -19.49 33.41 18.33
C ASP A 291 -19.58 32.83 19.75
N ALA A 292 -18.76 33.36 20.66
CA ALA A 292 -18.67 32.89 22.04
C ALA A 292 -20.04 32.86 22.74
N ALA A 293 -20.88 33.87 22.52
CA ALA A 293 -22.22 33.93 23.13
C ALA A 293 -23.14 32.78 22.69
N VAL A 294 -23.02 32.31 21.44
CA VAL A 294 -23.77 31.15 20.94
C VAL A 294 -23.17 29.86 21.48
N ALA A 295 -21.84 29.77 21.52
CA ALA A 295 -21.14 28.63 22.09
C ALA A 295 -21.51 28.41 23.57
N ASP A 296 -21.52 29.47 24.37
CA ASP A 296 -21.85 29.40 25.80
C ASP A 296 -23.31 29.00 26.03
N HIS A 297 -24.23 29.50 25.18
CA HIS A 297 -25.63 29.06 25.22
C HIS A 297 -25.77 27.57 24.94
N ILE A 298 -25.06 27.03 23.94
CA ILE A 298 -25.13 25.60 23.60
C ILE A 298 -24.47 24.75 24.69
N ARG A 299 -23.32 25.18 25.25
CA ARG A 299 -22.64 24.47 26.34
C ARG A 299 -23.45 24.40 27.63
N ALA A 300 -24.32 25.38 27.87
CA ALA A 300 -25.21 25.40 29.03
C ALA A 300 -26.30 24.32 28.96
N ASP A 301 -26.57 23.74 27.78
CA ASP A 301 -27.50 22.63 27.64
C ASP A 301 -26.91 21.35 28.27
N PRO A 302 -27.57 20.74 29.27
CA PRO A 302 -27.06 19.53 29.92
C PRO A 302 -26.95 18.32 28.98
N ALA A 303 -27.67 18.31 27.86
CA ALA A 303 -27.59 17.25 26.86
C ALA A 303 -26.38 17.40 25.92
N PHE A 304 -25.77 18.59 25.85
CA PHE A 304 -24.69 18.87 24.90
C PHE A 304 -23.45 18.01 25.15
N GLN A 305 -22.83 18.15 26.33
CA GLN A 305 -21.54 17.52 26.60
C GLN A 305 -21.59 15.98 26.48
N PRO A 306 -22.59 15.28 27.07
CA PRO A 306 -22.67 13.82 26.95
C PRO A 306 -22.88 13.33 25.51
N ALA A 307 -23.66 14.05 24.70
CA ALA A 307 -23.89 13.69 23.31
C ALA A 307 -22.63 13.96 22.45
N PHE A 308 -21.98 15.11 22.68
CA PHE A 308 -20.76 15.50 22.00
C PHE A 308 -19.63 14.48 22.22
N ASP A 309 -19.37 14.09 23.47
CA ASP A 309 -18.32 13.11 23.76
C ASP A 309 -18.60 11.76 23.11
N ARG A 310 -19.84 11.27 23.14
CA ARG A 310 -20.22 10.00 22.48
C ARG A 310 -20.05 10.05 20.96
N ILE A 311 -20.35 11.18 20.32
CA ILE A 311 -20.13 11.36 18.87
C ILE A 311 -18.63 11.30 18.57
N VAL A 312 -17.81 12.01 19.35
CA VAL A 312 -16.36 12.02 19.17
C VAL A 312 -15.78 10.61 19.38
N ASP A 313 -16.18 9.92 20.45
CA ASP A 313 -15.70 8.55 20.75
C ASP A 313 -16.10 7.57 19.64
N LEU A 314 -17.31 7.68 19.11
CA LEU A 314 -17.74 6.89 17.96
C LEU A 314 -16.85 7.17 16.74
N LEU A 315 -16.60 8.44 16.42
CA LEU A 315 -15.74 8.81 15.28
C LEU A 315 -14.32 8.28 15.45
N LEU A 316 -13.73 8.40 16.64
CA LEU A 316 -12.40 7.86 16.94
C LEU A 316 -12.36 6.32 16.85
N THR A 317 -13.46 5.65 17.16
CA THR A 317 -13.59 4.20 17.00
C THR A 317 -13.69 3.80 15.53
N LEU A 318 -14.41 4.57 14.71
CA LEU A 318 -14.65 4.25 13.30
C LEU A 318 -13.48 4.61 12.37
N LEU A 319 -12.78 5.71 12.66
CA LEU A 319 -11.71 6.24 11.79
C LEU A 319 -10.63 5.20 11.43
N PRO A 320 -10.07 4.42 12.38
CA PRO A 320 -9.12 3.35 12.04
C PRO A 320 -9.70 2.28 11.11
N GLY A 321 -11.01 2.04 11.20
CA GLY A 321 -11.73 1.13 10.31
C GLY A 321 -11.78 1.65 8.87
N TYR A 322 -12.10 2.94 8.70
CA TYR A 322 -12.11 3.57 7.37
C TYR A 322 -10.72 3.65 6.73
N VAL A 323 -9.68 3.87 7.54
CA VAL A 323 -8.29 3.82 7.06
C VAL A 323 -7.95 2.43 6.52
N ARG A 324 -8.29 1.37 7.27
CA ARG A 324 -8.00 -0.01 6.88
C ARG A 324 -8.73 -0.45 5.61
N GLU A 325 -9.95 0.04 5.41
CA GLU A 325 -10.75 -0.19 4.20
C GLU A 325 -10.24 0.63 3.00
N GLY A 326 -9.25 1.50 3.18
CA GLY A 326 -8.68 2.32 2.10
C GLY A 326 -9.62 3.42 1.61
N LYS A 327 -10.50 3.94 2.48
CA LYS A 327 -11.44 5.00 2.10
C LYS A 327 -10.69 6.31 1.84
N ALA A 328 -10.80 6.87 0.63
CA ALA A 328 -10.07 8.08 0.24
C ALA A 328 -10.63 9.38 0.85
N TYR A 329 -11.95 9.49 0.99
CA TYR A 329 -12.65 10.66 1.52
C TYR A 329 -13.67 10.23 2.56
N LEU A 330 -13.75 10.93 3.69
CA LEU A 330 -14.76 10.72 4.71
C LEU A 330 -15.41 12.05 5.09
N THR A 331 -16.71 12.19 4.84
CA THR A 331 -17.47 13.39 5.19
C THR A 331 -18.40 13.11 6.36
N VAL A 332 -18.15 13.79 7.48
CA VAL A 332 -19.00 13.78 8.68
C VAL A 332 -19.83 15.07 8.71
N ALA A 333 -21.14 14.93 8.55
CA ALA A 333 -22.07 16.04 8.47
C ALA A 333 -22.86 16.23 9.78
N LEU A 334 -22.80 17.45 10.33
CA LEU A 334 -23.53 17.88 11.52
C LEU A 334 -24.67 18.79 11.07
N GLY A 335 -25.91 18.38 11.36
CA GLY A 335 -27.12 19.07 10.90
C GLY A 335 -27.84 19.80 12.01
N CYS A 336 -28.31 21.03 11.78
CA CYS A 336 -29.38 21.64 12.56
C CYS A 336 -30.47 22.16 11.62
N THR A 337 -31.49 22.88 12.07
CA THR A 337 -32.57 23.36 11.19
C THR A 337 -32.04 24.28 10.08
N GLY A 338 -31.30 25.33 10.48
CA GLY A 338 -30.86 26.41 9.58
C GLY A 338 -29.38 26.39 9.21
N GLY A 339 -28.56 25.53 9.83
CA GLY A 339 -27.14 25.39 9.49
C GLY A 339 -26.20 26.51 9.98
N ARG A 340 -26.65 27.35 10.92
CA ARG A 340 -25.94 28.58 11.36
C ARG A 340 -25.35 28.53 12.77
N HIS A 341 -26.06 27.93 13.73
CA HIS A 341 -25.70 27.96 15.16
C HIS A 341 -25.19 26.60 15.65
N ARG A 342 -26.11 25.71 16.05
CA ARG A 342 -25.82 24.41 16.67
C ARG A 342 -24.85 23.54 15.86
N SER A 343 -25.14 23.31 14.58
CA SER A 343 -24.28 22.49 13.72
C SER A 343 -22.89 23.09 13.47
N VAL A 344 -22.79 24.42 13.34
CA VAL A 344 -21.51 25.12 13.15
C VAL A 344 -20.63 24.96 14.39
N PHE A 345 -21.20 25.20 15.57
CA PHE A 345 -20.49 25.05 16.84
C PHE A 345 -20.01 23.61 17.06
N VAL A 346 -20.90 22.63 16.87
CA VAL A 346 -20.56 21.21 17.07
C VAL A 346 -19.51 20.74 16.05
N ALA A 347 -19.63 21.14 14.78
CA ALA A 347 -18.66 20.78 13.74
C ALA A 347 -17.24 21.25 14.10
N ARG A 348 -17.10 22.47 14.64
CA ARG A 348 -15.82 22.99 15.11
C ARG A 348 -15.29 22.20 16.30
N GLY A 349 -16.12 21.94 17.30
CA GLY A 349 -15.71 21.14 18.46
C GLY A 349 -15.25 19.73 18.07
N VAL A 350 -15.95 19.08 17.14
CA VAL A 350 -15.54 17.76 16.62
C VAL A 350 -14.19 17.86 15.92
N ALA A 351 -14.00 18.85 15.04
CA ALA A 351 -12.73 19.04 14.34
C ALA A 351 -11.56 19.29 15.32
N GLU A 352 -11.77 20.11 16.36
CA GLU A 352 -10.79 20.37 17.41
C GLU A 352 -10.41 19.09 18.17
N ARG A 353 -11.39 18.27 18.57
CA ARG A 353 -11.14 17.00 19.27
C ARG A 353 -10.41 15.98 18.40
N LEU A 354 -10.77 15.87 17.13
CA LEU A 354 -10.10 14.98 16.19
C LEU A 354 -8.68 15.46 15.87
N THR A 355 -8.45 16.77 15.80
CA THR A 355 -7.11 17.36 15.65
C THR A 355 -6.23 17.02 16.85
N ALA A 356 -6.76 17.15 18.07
CA ALA A 356 -6.05 16.76 19.29
C ALA A 356 -5.72 15.24 19.34
N ALA A 357 -6.48 14.41 18.63
CA ALA A 357 -6.25 12.97 18.50
C ALA A 357 -5.30 12.61 17.33
N GLY A 358 -4.72 13.59 16.63
CA GLY A 358 -3.72 13.37 15.57
C GLY A 358 -4.29 13.30 14.14
N TYR A 359 -5.57 13.63 13.93
CA TYR A 359 -6.16 13.73 12.59
C TYR A 359 -6.07 15.16 12.04
N ALA A 360 -6.22 15.33 10.72
CA ALA A 360 -6.21 16.64 10.06
C ALA A 360 -7.55 16.92 9.33
N PRO A 361 -8.65 17.19 10.07
CA PRO A 361 -9.95 17.45 9.47
C PRO A 361 -10.02 18.82 8.78
N HIS A 362 -10.63 18.87 7.60
CA HIS A 362 -11.05 20.10 6.93
C HIS A 362 -12.49 20.46 7.34
N VAL A 363 -12.73 21.70 7.76
CA VAL A 363 -14.06 22.15 8.20
C VAL A 363 -14.76 22.95 7.11
N ILE A 364 -16.00 22.60 6.79
CA ILE A 364 -16.83 23.30 5.81
C ILE A 364 -18.16 23.67 6.44
N HIS A 365 -18.63 24.90 6.18
CA HIS A 365 -19.95 25.36 6.62
C HIS A 365 -20.84 25.65 5.40
N ARG A 366 -21.69 24.69 5.00
CA ARG A 366 -22.48 24.76 3.76
C ARG A 366 -23.44 25.94 3.74
N ASP A 367 -24.12 26.16 4.86
CA ASP A 367 -25.28 27.07 4.96
C ASP A 367 -24.98 28.32 5.80
N LYS A 368 -23.70 28.57 6.14
CA LYS A 368 -23.23 29.75 6.87
C LYS A 368 -23.21 30.97 5.93
N THR A 369 -24.39 31.41 5.50
CA THR A 369 -24.63 32.63 4.72
C THR A 369 -25.64 33.53 5.44
N ASP A 370 -25.69 34.81 5.06
CA ASP A 370 -26.45 35.88 5.74
C ASP A 370 -27.98 35.73 5.76
N VAL A 371 -28.53 34.70 5.13
CA VAL A 371 -29.97 34.48 5.02
C VAL A 371 -30.48 33.69 6.24
N ILE A 372 -31.08 34.40 7.19
CA ILE A 372 -31.78 33.82 8.34
C ILE A 372 -33.07 33.17 7.85
N LEU A 373 -33.15 31.84 7.95
CA LEU A 373 -34.38 31.10 7.67
C LEU A 373 -35.32 31.16 8.89
N PRO A 374 -36.65 31.22 8.69
CA PRO A 374 -37.60 31.18 9.79
C PRO A 374 -37.46 29.87 10.57
N ALA A 375 -37.63 29.94 11.89
CA ALA A 375 -37.67 28.75 12.74
C ALA A 375 -38.87 27.89 12.35
N VAL A 376 -38.62 26.64 11.94
CA VAL A 376 -39.64 25.62 11.65
C VAL A 376 -39.99 24.84 12.93
N GLU A 377 -39.23 25.05 14.01
CA GLU A 377 -39.38 24.38 15.31
C GLU A 377 -40.22 25.25 16.26
N THR A 378 -41.25 24.65 16.87
CA THR A 378 -42.00 25.24 17.99
C THR A 378 -41.15 25.22 19.27
N ASP A 379 -41.37 26.18 20.17
CA ASP A 379 -40.67 26.29 21.45
C ASP A 379 -41.28 25.32 22.48
N PRO A 380 -40.62 24.20 22.84
CA PRO A 380 -41.02 23.30 23.92
C PRO A 380 -41.28 23.97 25.27
N GLN A 381 -40.63 25.11 25.60
CA GLN A 381 -40.92 25.83 26.85
C GLN A 381 -42.28 26.55 26.81
N LEU A 382 -42.78 26.89 25.62
CA LEU A 382 -44.13 27.42 25.42
C LEU A 382 -45.21 26.33 25.46
N GLU A 383 -44.90 25.09 25.03
CA GLU A 383 -45.82 23.95 25.14
C GLU A 383 -45.98 23.46 26.59
N LEU A 384 -44.92 23.48 27.41
CA LEU A 384 -45.03 23.14 28.84
C LEU A 384 -45.69 24.22 29.70
N ALA A 385 -45.80 25.46 29.21
CA ALA A 385 -46.50 26.54 29.89
C ALA A 385 -47.99 26.63 29.53
N THR A 386 -48.46 25.86 28.54
CA THR A 386 -49.85 25.85 28.06
C THR A 386 -50.57 24.50 28.25
N ALA A 387 -49.91 23.52 28.87
CA ALA A 387 -50.51 22.27 29.36
C ALA A 387 -50.51 22.26 30.90
#